data_AF-A0A3D0SXU5-F1
#
_entry.id   AF-A0A3D0SXU5-F1
#
_cell.length_a   1.000
_cell.length_b   1.000
_cell.length_c   1.000
_cell.angle_alpha   90.00
_cell.angle_beta   90.00
_cell.angle_gamma   90.00
#
_symmetry.space_group_name_H-M   'P 1'
#
loop_
_entity.id
_entity.type
_entity.pdbx_description
1 polymer ?
#
loop_
_entity_poly.entity_id
_entity_poly.type
_entity_poly.pdbx_seq_one_letter_code
_entity_poly.pdbx_strand_id
1 'polypeptide(L)'
;MSLKHVYLIFCVLGAALPLSQFVPWLIANGADLPLFFDLLLVNPISRFFVFDVVISALVLITLIVVESKRLAIKKGWLAIVATLCVGVSLGLPLFLYLRQLTLDEQQQAG
;
A
#
# COMPACT_ATOMS: atom_id res chain seq x y z
N MET A 1 -19.18 -1.70 13.84
CA MET A 1 -18.26 -1.05 12.88
C MET A 1 -18.16 -1.94 11.64
N SER A 2 -18.50 -1.46 10.45
CA SER A 2 -18.32 -2.26 9.21
C SER A 2 -16.84 -2.33 8.84
N LEU A 3 -16.37 -3.47 8.30
CA LEU A 3 -14.98 -3.68 7.85
C LEU A 3 -14.45 -2.56 6.94
N LYS A 4 -15.34 -1.91 6.17
CA LYS A 4 -15.01 -0.75 5.33
C LYS A 4 -14.38 0.40 6.11
N HIS A 5 -14.88 0.69 7.31
CA HIS A 5 -14.38 1.78 8.14
C HIS A 5 -13.01 1.45 8.73
N VAL A 6 -12.80 0.18 9.09
CA VAL A 6 -11.51 -0.32 9.57
C VAL A 6 -10.45 -0.16 8.47
N TYR A 7 -10.77 -0.54 7.23
CA TYR A 7 -9.86 -0.36 6.10
C TYR A 7 -9.58 1.10 5.78
N LEU A 8 -10.57 2.00 5.89
CA LEU A 8 -10.35 3.43 5.72
C LEU A 8 -9.40 4.01 6.78
N ILE A 9 -9.55 3.62 8.04
CA ILE A 9 -8.63 4.03 9.12
C ILE A 9 -7.21 3.54 8.80
N PHE A 10 -7.06 2.29 8.37
CA PHE A 10 -5.75 1.76 7.98
C PHE A 10 -5.18 2.43 6.72
N CYS A 11 -5.99 2.88 5.77
CA CYS A 11 -5.51 3.70 4.66
C CYS A 11 -4.92 5.03 5.17
N VAL A 12 -5.64 5.73 6.06
CA VAL A 12 -5.18 7.00 6.61
C VAL A 12 -3.89 6.81 7.39
N LEU A 13 -3.83 5.81 8.28
CA LEU A 13 -2.63 5.50 9.06
C LEU A 13 -1.48 5.06 8.15
N GLY A 14 -1.78 4.21 7.16
CA GLY A 14 -0.81 3.65 6.22
C GLY A 14 -0.18 4.69 5.30
N ALA A 15 -0.84 5.84 5.08
CA ALA A 15 -0.27 6.98 4.37
C ALA A 15 0.35 8.01 5.31
N ALA A 16 -0.32 8.35 6.42
CA ALA A 16 0.13 9.37 7.34
C ALA A 16 1.45 9.01 8.01
N LEU A 17 1.63 7.75 8.43
CA LEU A 17 2.85 7.32 9.10
C LEU A 17 4.09 7.42 8.18
N PRO A 18 4.12 6.83 6.97
CA PRO A 18 5.26 7.01 6.07
C PRO A 18 5.50 8.48 5.69
N LEU A 19 4.43 9.22 5.35
CA LEU A 19 4.56 10.62 4.94
C LEU A 19 5.06 11.52 6.08
N SER A 20 4.69 11.23 7.33
CA SER A 20 5.19 11.98 8.49
C SER A 20 6.70 11.88 8.68
N GLN A 21 7.32 10.78 8.24
CA GLN A 21 8.78 10.60 8.30
C GLN A 21 9.45 11.09 7.02
N PHE A 22 8.82 10.87 5.87
CA PHE A 22 9.36 11.23 4.56
C PHE A 22 9.36 12.74 4.31
N VAL A 23 8.28 13.46 4.67
CA VAL A 23 8.15 14.90 4.38
C VAL A 23 9.21 15.75 5.11
N PRO A 24 9.47 15.58 6.42
CA PRO A 24 10.55 16.32 7.09
C PRO A 24 11.92 16.01 6.49
N TRP A 25 12.18 14.74 6.15
CA TRP A 25 13.43 14.35 5.51
C TRP A 25 13.59 15.00 4.13
N LEU A 26 12.53 15.04 3.33
CA LEU A 26 12.50 15.67 2.01
C LEU A 26 12.71 17.19 2.10
N ILE A 27 12.14 17.85 3.11
CA ILE A 27 12.36 19.29 3.35
C ILE A 27 13.82 19.55 3.75
N ALA A 28 14.42 18.68 4.58
CA ALA A 28 15.77 18.85 5.08
C ALA A 28 16.87 18.50 4.06
N ASN A 29 16.65 17.48 3.22
CA ASN A 29 17.66 16.93 2.31
C ASN A 29 17.36 17.21 0.83
N GLY A 30 16.18 17.75 0.51
CA GLY A 30 15.71 17.90 -0.87
C GLY A 30 15.37 16.57 -1.53
N ALA A 31 15.16 16.59 -2.85
CA ALA A 31 14.86 15.40 -3.67
C ALA A 31 16.13 14.58 -4.02
N ASP A 32 17.00 14.35 -3.03
CA ASP A 32 18.24 13.60 -3.20
C ASP A 32 17.97 12.08 -3.08
N LEU A 33 17.52 11.48 -4.19
CA LEU A 33 17.24 10.05 -4.27
C LEU A 33 18.47 9.18 -3.94
N PRO A 34 19.69 9.47 -4.42
CA PRO A 34 20.89 8.75 -4.01
C PRO A 34 21.08 8.69 -2.49
N LEU A 35 21.01 9.85 -1.81
CA LEU A 35 21.18 9.92 -0.36
C LEU A 35 20.09 9.14 0.39
N PHE A 36 18.86 9.13 -0.13
CA PHE A 36 17.76 8.34 0.43
C PHE A 36 18.08 6.85 0.44
N PHE A 37 18.57 6.30 -0.68
CA PHE A 37 18.92 4.89 -0.77
C PHE A 37 20.13 4.52 0.08
N ASP A 38 21.14 5.39 0.14
CA ASP A 38 22.29 5.19 1.03
C ASP A 38 21.84 5.07 2.48
N LEU A 39 20.96 5.96 2.95
CA LEU A 39 20.41 5.91 4.31
C LEU A 39 19.52 4.69 4.56
N LEU A 40 18.72 4.26 3.58
CA LEU A 40 17.89 3.05 3.70
C LEU A 40 18.71 1.77 3.75
N LEU A 41 19.87 1.74 3.10
CA LEU A 41 20.70 0.55 2.97
C LEU A 41 21.94 0.55 3.88
N VAL A 42 22.17 1.62 4.64
CA VAL A 42 23.36 1.78 5.50
C VAL A 42 23.45 0.69 6.57
N ASN A 43 22.33 0.35 7.23
CA ASN A 43 22.29 -0.60 8.32
C ASN A 43 21.70 -1.95 7.88
N PRO A 44 22.22 -3.09 8.37
CA PRO A 44 21.66 -4.41 8.08
C PRO A 44 20.16 -4.53 8.42
N ILE A 45 19.73 -3.91 9.52
CA ILE A 45 18.32 -3.91 9.95
C ILE A 45 17.45 -3.12 8.96
N SER A 46 17.91 -1.96 8.49
CA SER A 46 17.17 -1.18 7.49
C SER A 46 17.04 -1.94 6.17
N ARG A 47 18.11 -2.64 5.73
CA ARG A 47 18.04 -3.54 4.55
C ARG A 47 17.01 -4.65 4.71
N PHE A 48 16.91 -5.26 5.91
CA PHE A 48 15.88 -6.26 6.20
C PHE A 48 14.47 -5.68 6.01
N PHE A 49 14.20 -4.48 6.53
CA PHE A 49 12.90 -3.81 6.31
C PHE A 49 12.63 -3.52 4.84
N VAL A 50 13.64 -3.05 4.09
CA VAL A 50 13.48 -2.81 2.64
C VAL A 50 13.10 -4.10 1.92
N PHE A 51 13.82 -5.21 2.18
CA PHE A 51 13.51 -6.49 1.55
C PHE A 51 12.13 -7.01 1.96
N ASP A 52 11.76 -6.92 3.24
CA ASP A 52 10.44 -7.33 3.73
C ASP A 52 9.30 -6.58 3.03
N VAL A 53 9.45 -5.25 2.87
CA VAL A 53 8.49 -4.40 2.16
C VAL A 53 8.43 -4.73 0.67
N VAL A 54 9.57 -4.97 0.01
CA VAL A 54 9.62 -5.32 -1.42
C VAL A 54 8.93 -6.67 -1.67
N ILE A 55 9.24 -7.69 -0.88
CA ILE A 55 8.59 -9.01 -1.01
C ILE A 55 7.09 -8.89 -0.72
N SER A 56 6.71 -8.18 0.34
CA SER A 56 5.29 -7.92 0.66
C SER A 56 4.57 -7.19 -0.47
N ALA A 57 5.22 -6.24 -1.13
CA ALA A 57 4.67 -5.52 -2.28
C ALA A 57 4.45 -6.43 -3.49
N LEU A 58 5.41 -7.31 -3.80
CA LEU A 58 5.27 -8.29 -4.90
C LEU A 58 4.12 -9.27 -4.65
N VAL A 59 4.02 -9.79 -3.42
CA VAL A 59 2.92 -10.67 -3.01
C VAL A 59 1.58 -9.93 -3.10
N LEU A 60 1.51 -8.69 -2.63
CA LEU A 60 0.30 -7.87 -2.70
C LEU A 60 -0.11 -7.58 -4.15
N ILE A 61 0.82 -7.20 -5.03
CA ILE A 61 0.53 -6.96 -6.46
C ILE A 61 -0.01 -8.23 -7.10
N THR A 62 0.60 -9.39 -6.80
CA THR A 62 0.14 -10.70 -7.30
C THR A 62 -1.28 -10.98 -6.82
N LEU A 63 -1.57 -10.76 -5.53
CA LEU A 63 -2.90 -10.90 -4.95
C LEU A 63 -3.92 -9.99 -5.64
N ILE A 64 -3.58 -8.71 -5.84
CA ILE A 64 -4.45 -7.74 -6.50
C ILE A 64 -4.77 -8.21 -7.92
N VAL A 65 -3.78 -8.65 -8.70
CA VAL A 65 -4.00 -9.10 -10.08
C VAL A 65 -4.87 -10.36 -10.14
N VAL A 66 -4.60 -11.35 -9.29
CA VAL A 66 -5.35 -12.61 -9.27
C VAL A 66 -6.80 -12.41 -8.83
N GLU A 67 -7.03 -11.71 -7.72
CA GLU A 67 -8.38 -11.48 -7.20
C GLU A 67 -9.16 -10.46 -8.02
N SER A 68 -8.51 -9.44 -8.61
CA SER A 68 -9.21 -8.51 -9.51
C SER A 68 -9.76 -9.21 -10.74
N LYS A 69 -9.03 -10.21 -11.27
CA LYS A 69 -9.52 -11.07 -12.35
C LYS A 69 -10.64 -12.01 -11.88
N ARG A 70 -10.50 -12.61 -10.70
CA ARG A 70 -11.46 -13.59 -10.16
C ARG A 70 -12.80 -12.96 -9.77
N LEU A 71 -12.78 -11.79 -9.13
CA LEU A 71 -13.97 -11.09 -8.63
C LEU A 71 -14.44 -9.95 -9.55
N ALA A 72 -13.81 -9.77 -10.71
CA ALA A 72 -14.07 -8.66 -11.64
C ALA A 72 -14.00 -7.26 -11.00
N ILE A 73 -13.03 -7.05 -10.09
CA ILE A 73 -12.82 -5.77 -9.39
C ILE A 73 -12.32 -4.72 -10.40
N LYS A 74 -13.19 -3.80 -10.81
CA LYS A 74 -12.91 -2.81 -11.87
C LYS A 74 -11.78 -1.82 -11.54
N LYS A 75 -11.51 -1.57 -10.26
CA LYS A 75 -10.58 -0.53 -9.79
C LYS A 75 -9.34 -1.07 -9.07
N GLY A 76 -9.03 -2.37 -9.19
CA GLY A 76 -7.88 -2.99 -8.49
C GLY A 76 -6.53 -2.33 -8.80
N TRP A 77 -6.37 -1.74 -9.99
CA TRP A 77 -5.15 -1.01 -10.38
C TRP A 77 -4.83 0.18 -9.47
N LEU A 78 -5.83 0.82 -8.84
CA LEU A 78 -5.60 1.90 -7.87
C LEU A 78 -4.80 1.42 -6.66
N ALA A 79 -5.05 0.20 -6.20
CA ALA A 79 -4.30 -0.40 -5.10
C ALA A 79 -2.85 -0.69 -5.48
N ILE A 80 -2.59 -1.05 -6.75
CA ILE A 80 -1.22 -1.21 -7.26
C ILE A 80 -0.50 0.13 -7.24
N VAL A 81 -1.12 1.19 -7.78
CA VAL A 81 -0.54 2.54 -7.78
C VAL A 81 -0.28 3.02 -6.35
N ALA A 82 -1.22 2.82 -5.42
CA ALA A 82 -1.04 3.15 -4.02
C ALA A 82 0.11 2.37 -3.36
N THR A 83 0.28 1.09 -3.71
CA THR A 83 1.40 0.25 -3.24
C THR A 83 2.74 0.79 -3.71
N LEU A 84 2.83 1.25 -4.97
CA LEU A 84 4.08 1.76 -5.55
C LEU A 84 4.40 3.19 -5.11
N CYS A 85 3.39 4.06 -4.96
CA CYS A 85 3.60 5.47 -4.62
C CYS A 85 3.79 5.71 -3.12
N VAL A 86 3.10 4.94 -2.27
CA VAL A 86 3.10 5.15 -0.80
C VAL A 86 3.66 3.94 -0.07
N GLY A 87 3.32 2.75 -0.52
CA GLY A 87 3.79 1.49 0.08
C GLY A 87 2.66 0.50 0.33
N VAL A 88 3.06 -0.70 0.75
CA VAL A 88 2.16 -1.82 1.08
C VAL A 88 1.15 -1.44 2.17
N SER A 89 1.54 -0.54 3.08
CA SER A 89 0.71 -0.04 4.18
C SER A 89 -0.57 0.67 3.72
N LEU A 90 -0.55 1.37 2.58
CA LEU A 90 -1.74 1.97 1.97
C LEU A 90 -2.37 1.05 0.92
N GLY A 91 -1.54 0.37 0.12
CA GLY A 91 -2.00 -0.49 -0.96
C GLY A 91 -2.90 -1.63 -0.49
N LEU A 92 -2.53 -2.30 0.61
CA LEU A 92 -3.28 -3.41 1.17
C LEU A 92 -4.69 -3.02 1.65
N PRO A 93 -4.87 -2.02 2.54
CA PRO A 93 -6.20 -1.62 2.98
C PRO A 93 -7.05 -1.06 1.85
N LEU A 94 -6.46 -0.35 0.89
CA LEU A 94 -7.20 0.14 -0.29
C LEU A 94 -7.72 -1.02 -1.13
N PHE A 95 -6.91 -2.06 -1.35
CA PHE A 95 -7.34 -3.25 -2.06
C PHE A 95 -8.49 -3.96 -1.32
N LEU A 96 -8.35 -4.16 -0.01
CA LEU A 96 -9.38 -4.82 0.80
C LEU A 96 -10.70 -4.03 0.80
N TYR A 97 -10.64 -2.70 0.80
CA TYR A 97 -11.81 -1.85 0.65
C TYR A 97 -12.51 -2.04 -0.70
N LEU A 98 -11.76 -2.04 -1.80
CA LEU A 98 -12.31 -2.26 -3.15
C LEU A 98 -12.91 -3.66 -3.31
N ARG A 99 -12.27 -4.66 -2.73
CA ARG A 99 -12.76 -6.04 -2.68
C ARG A 99 -14.09 -6.12 -1.93
N GLN A 100 -14.20 -5.49 -0.76
CA GLN A 100 -15.43 -5.47 0.01
C GLN A 100 -16.58 -4.78 -0.74
N LEU A 101 -16.30 -3.69 -1.46
CA LEU A 101 -17.32 -3.04 -2.29
C LEU A 101 -17.88 -3.97 -3.37
N THR A 102 -17.00 -4.70 -4.06
CA THR A 102 -17.40 -5.62 -5.13
C THR A 102 -18.24 -6.79 -4.59
N LEU A 103 -17.88 -7.33 -3.42
CA LEU A 103 -18.63 -8.40 -2.77
C LEU A 103 -20.04 -7.94 -2.34
N ASP A 104 -20.14 -6.73 -1.77
CA ASP A 104 -21.42 -6.16 -1.36
C ASP A 104 -22.34 -5.91 -2.57
N GLU A 105 -21.80 -5.46 -3.72
CA GLU A 105 -22.55 -5.30 -4.97
C GLU A 105 -23.07 -6.65 -5.49
N GLN A 106 -22.25 -7.70 -5.46
CA GLN A 106 -22.66 -9.05 -5.90
C GLN A 106 -23.74 -9.65 -4.99
N GLN A 107 -23.68 -9.41 -3.68
CA GLN A 107 -24.66 -9.92 -2.72
C GLN A 107 -26.02 -9.22 -2.82
N GLN A 108 -26.07 -7.98 -3.33
CA GLN A 108 -27.31 -7.25 -3.60
C GLN A 108 -27.93 -7.61 -4.95
N ALA A 109 -27.16 -8.20 -5.86
CA ALA A 109 -27.59 -8.58 -7.21
C ALA A 109 -28.12 -10.03 -7.31
N GLY A 110 -28.01 -10.82 -6.24
CA GLY A 110 -28.55 -12.19 -6.13
C GLY A 110 -29.74 -12.25 -5.19
#